data_AF-A0A660P925-F1
#
_entry.id   AF-A0A660P925-F1
#
_cell.length_a   1.000
_cell.length_b   1.000
_cell.length_c   1.000
_cell.angle_alpha   90.00
_cell.angle_beta   90.00
_cell.angle_gamma   90.00
#
_symmetry.space_group_name_H-M   'P 1'
#
loop_
_entity.id
_entity.type
_entity.pdbx_description
1 polymer ?
#
loop_
_entity_poly.entity_id
_entity_poly.type
_entity_poly.pdbx_seq_one_letter_code
_entity_poly.pdbx_strand_id
1 'polypeptide(L)'
;LRCDGHDLSSLHDGDWVVIYDPNKQAGEFFEISHVQYDASSIQHNTMPLSKSYPKGSKIIKMNKIKYYIDNTTDPNHPRLMMQHVGRLPLIYADNISDLQFQYLLSSGAIVDVPPLARMVREVMINITARTNKPDDEFINQYRTRSLQTSVKVRNLGIN
;
A
#
# COMPACT_ATOMS: atom_id res chain seq x y z
N LEU A 1 5.41 9.23 -22.48
CA LEU A 1 4.85 7.99 -23.07
C LEU A 1 3.75 8.35 -24.06
N ARG A 2 3.81 7.84 -25.30
CA ARG A 2 2.73 8.01 -26.28
C ARG A 2 1.70 6.90 -26.13
N CYS A 3 0.43 7.27 -26.11
CA CYS A 3 -0.72 6.41 -25.86
C CYS A 3 -1.78 6.58 -26.95
N ASP A 4 -1.35 6.88 -28.18
CA ASP A 4 -2.22 7.17 -29.33
C ASP A 4 -3.31 6.11 -29.50
N GLY A 5 -4.58 6.56 -29.59
CA GLY A 5 -5.74 5.68 -29.78
C GLY A 5 -6.27 5.01 -28.52
N HIS A 6 -5.80 5.39 -27.33
CA HIS A 6 -6.31 4.92 -26.05
C HIS A 6 -6.96 6.06 -25.25
N ASP A 7 -8.07 5.75 -24.58
CA ASP A 7 -8.72 6.68 -23.67
C ASP A 7 -7.88 6.84 -22.39
N LEU A 8 -7.55 8.10 -22.07
CA LEU A 8 -6.78 8.48 -20.89
C LEU A 8 -7.66 9.09 -19.79
N SER A 9 -8.97 9.23 -20.00
CA SER A 9 -9.90 9.92 -19.09
C SER A 9 -9.88 9.45 -17.63
N SER A 10 -9.45 8.20 -17.38
CA SER A 10 -9.36 7.64 -16.03
C SER A 10 -8.05 7.95 -15.28
N LEU A 11 -7.05 8.48 -16.00
CA LEU A 11 -5.71 8.80 -15.49
C LEU A 11 -5.59 10.29 -15.23
N HIS A 12 -4.96 10.65 -14.11
CA HIS A 12 -4.78 12.01 -13.66
C HIS A 12 -3.34 12.24 -13.21
N ASP A 13 -2.95 13.50 -13.15
CA ASP A 13 -1.68 13.92 -12.56
C ASP A 13 -1.57 13.42 -11.11
N GLY A 14 -0.41 12.91 -10.74
CA GLY A 14 -0.15 12.30 -9.42
C GLY A 14 -0.63 10.85 -9.28
N ASP A 15 -1.32 10.27 -10.28
CA ASP A 15 -1.66 8.86 -10.25
C ASP A 15 -0.41 8.00 -10.30
N TRP A 16 -0.34 7.01 -9.41
CA TRP A 16 0.67 5.97 -9.46
C TRP A 16 0.20 4.84 -10.37
N VAL A 17 1.05 4.45 -11.30
CA VAL A 17 0.75 3.43 -12.30
C VAL A 17 1.90 2.45 -12.44
N VAL A 18 1.59 1.28 -13.02
CA VAL A 18 2.56 0.31 -13.50
C VAL A 18 2.57 0.35 -15.02
N ILE A 19 3.75 0.46 -15.61
CA ILE A 19 3.95 0.11 -17.01
C ILE A 19 4.44 -1.33 -17.10
N TYR A 20 3.74 -2.16 -17.86
CA TYR A 20 3.99 -3.61 -17.96
C TYR A 20 4.18 -4.04 -19.42
N ASP A 21 5.32 -4.65 -19.71
CA ASP A 21 5.60 -5.29 -21.00
C ASP A 21 5.13 -6.75 -20.94
N PRO A 22 4.06 -7.13 -21.66
CA PRO A 22 3.51 -8.49 -21.61
C PRO A 22 4.43 -9.53 -22.25
N ASN A 23 5.31 -9.14 -23.17
CA ASN A 23 6.22 -10.08 -23.85
C ASN A 23 7.39 -10.46 -22.94
N LYS A 24 7.89 -9.50 -22.16
CA LYS A 24 8.99 -9.72 -21.20
C LYS A 24 8.50 -10.08 -19.80
N GLN A 25 7.20 -10.01 -19.56
CA GLN A 25 6.56 -10.21 -18.25
C GLN A 25 7.20 -9.36 -17.14
N ALA A 26 7.57 -8.13 -17.48
CA ALA A 26 8.28 -7.24 -16.57
C ALA A 26 7.70 -5.83 -16.65
N GLY A 27 7.75 -5.11 -15.53
CA GLY A 27 7.26 -3.75 -15.44
C GLY A 27 7.93 -2.98 -14.31
N GLU A 28 7.64 -1.69 -14.26
CA GLU A 28 8.09 -0.80 -13.20
C GLU A 28 6.99 0.20 -12.84
N PHE A 29 7.10 0.77 -11.65
CA PHE A 29 6.15 1.72 -11.10
C PHE A 29 6.64 3.13 -11.35
N PHE A 30 5.72 4.03 -11.67
CA PHE A 30 6.03 5.46 -11.72
C PHE A 30 4.79 6.29 -11.36
N GLU A 31 5.05 7.55 -10.98
CA GLU A 31 4.02 8.56 -10.79
C GLU A 31 3.85 9.38 -12.08
N ILE A 32 2.61 9.55 -12.52
CA ILE A 32 2.29 10.42 -13.65
C ILE A 32 2.52 11.86 -13.22
N SER A 33 3.46 12.54 -13.88
CA SER A 33 3.69 13.97 -13.60
C SER A 33 2.67 14.85 -14.33
N HIS A 34 2.20 14.46 -15.51
CA HIS A 34 1.18 15.18 -16.26
C HIS A 34 0.50 14.31 -17.33
N VAL A 35 -0.82 14.42 -17.49
CA VAL A 35 -1.60 13.79 -18.57
C VAL A 35 -1.96 14.83 -19.64
N GLN A 36 -1.52 14.58 -20.88
CA GLN A 36 -1.84 15.40 -22.04
C GLN A 36 -2.91 14.70 -22.88
N TYR A 37 -4.19 14.98 -22.58
CA TYR A 37 -5.33 14.30 -23.22
C TYR A 37 -5.36 14.49 -24.74
N ASP A 38 -5.25 15.73 -25.22
CA ASP A 38 -5.29 16.04 -26.66
C ASP A 38 -4.13 15.43 -27.45
N ALA A 39 -2.97 15.29 -26.80
CA ALA A 39 -1.78 14.69 -27.39
C ALA A 39 -1.68 13.18 -27.15
N SER A 40 -2.67 12.57 -26.47
CA SER A 40 -2.66 11.17 -26.05
C SER A 40 -1.33 10.75 -25.42
N SER A 41 -0.82 11.55 -24.47
CA SER A 41 0.53 11.38 -23.93
C SER A 41 0.55 11.49 -22.40
N ILE A 42 1.37 10.64 -21.76
CA ILE A 42 1.61 10.63 -20.31
C ILE A 42 3.04 11.06 -20.05
N GLN A 43 3.23 12.07 -19.21
CA GLN A 43 4.53 12.53 -18.74
C GLN A 43 4.86 11.88 -17.38
N HIS A 44 6.14 11.59 -17.16
CA HIS A 44 6.67 10.98 -15.93
C HIS A 44 8.01 11.61 -15.54
N ASN A 45 8.07 12.93 -15.61
CA ASN A 45 9.31 13.71 -15.53
C ASN A 45 10.06 13.57 -14.20
N THR A 46 9.33 13.22 -13.13
CA THR A 46 9.87 13.00 -11.78
C THR A 46 10.41 11.59 -11.57
N MET A 47 10.08 10.64 -12.45
CA MET A 47 10.47 9.24 -12.36
C MET A 47 10.88 8.70 -13.74
N PRO A 48 12.17 8.79 -14.11
CA PRO A 48 12.67 8.22 -15.35
C PRO A 48 12.47 6.71 -15.36
N LEU A 49 11.91 6.19 -16.46
CA LEU A 49 11.78 4.75 -16.67
C LEU A 49 13.14 4.16 -17.02
N SER A 50 13.41 2.95 -16.54
CA SER A 50 14.66 2.22 -16.76
C SER A 50 14.94 1.91 -18.23
N LYS A 51 13.90 1.91 -19.07
CA LYS A 51 13.95 1.58 -20.50
C LYS A 51 12.79 2.21 -21.26
N SER A 52 12.90 2.20 -22.58
CA SER A 52 11.75 2.40 -23.46
C SER A 52 10.87 1.16 -23.49
N TYR A 53 9.57 1.35 -23.32
CA TYR A 53 8.59 0.27 -23.38
C TYR A 53 7.99 0.18 -24.80
N PRO A 54 7.92 -1.03 -25.39
CA PRO A 54 7.44 -1.19 -26.75
C PRO A 54 5.93 -0.93 -26.85
N LYS A 55 5.45 -0.70 -28.08
CA LYS A 55 4.01 -0.66 -28.40
C LYS A 55 3.34 -1.96 -27.92
N GLY A 56 2.17 -1.82 -27.30
CA GLY A 56 1.45 -2.94 -26.69
C GLY A 56 1.77 -3.17 -25.21
N SER A 57 2.72 -2.42 -24.63
CA SER A 57 2.87 -2.33 -23.18
C SER A 57 1.61 -1.73 -22.55
N LYS A 58 1.29 -2.18 -21.34
CA LYS A 58 0.06 -1.80 -20.63
C LYS A 58 0.37 -0.79 -19.53
N ILE A 59 -0.49 0.21 -19.39
CA ILE A 59 -0.52 1.09 -18.21
C ILE A 59 -1.65 0.61 -17.31
N ILE A 60 -1.33 0.33 -16.05
CA ILE A 60 -2.29 -0.17 -15.07
C ILE A 60 -2.27 0.80 -13.90
N LYS A 61 -3.42 1.44 -13.63
CA LYS A 61 -3.58 2.32 -12.47
C LYS A 61 -3.47 1.52 -11.18
N MET A 62 -2.70 2.03 -10.23
CA MET A 62 -2.40 1.34 -8.99
C MET A 62 -3.07 2.03 -7.81
N ASN A 63 -3.84 1.28 -7.04
CA ASN A 63 -4.35 1.72 -5.76
C ASN A 63 -3.52 1.07 -4.66
N LYS A 64 -2.84 1.89 -3.86
CA LYS A 64 -2.10 1.44 -2.68
C LYS A 64 -2.59 2.20 -1.46
N ILE A 65 -2.82 1.45 -0.40
CA ILE A 65 -3.20 1.96 0.92
C ILE A 65 -2.08 1.60 1.87
N LYS A 66 -1.61 2.57 2.63
CA LYS A 66 -0.63 2.40 3.70
C LYS A 66 -1.36 2.59 5.03
N TYR A 67 -1.14 1.64 5.95
CA TYR A 67 -1.52 1.77 7.35
C TYR A 67 -0.27 1.92 8.20
N TYR A 68 -0.31 2.81 9.19
CA TYR A 68 0.78 2.98 10.16
C TYR A 68 0.26 3.61 11.44
N ILE A 69 1.00 3.44 12.54
CA ILE A 69 0.70 4.11 13.81
C ILE A 69 1.40 5.47 13.81
N ASP A 70 0.64 6.53 14.04
CA ASP A 70 1.16 7.83 14.44
C ASP A 70 1.09 7.95 15.96
N ASN A 71 2.25 7.90 16.60
CA ASN A 71 2.44 8.14 18.03
C ASN A 71 3.37 9.33 18.28
N THR A 72 3.69 10.12 17.25
CA THR A 72 4.60 11.26 17.36
C THR A 72 3.86 12.58 17.48
N THR A 73 2.68 12.70 16.88
CA THR A 73 1.83 13.90 16.98
C THR A 73 1.21 14.06 18.37
N ASP A 74 0.70 12.97 18.94
CA ASP A 74 0.19 12.90 20.32
C ASP A 74 0.56 11.55 20.94
N PRO A 75 1.69 11.46 21.68
CA PRO A 75 2.13 10.22 22.29
C PRO A 75 1.13 9.62 23.30
N ASN A 76 0.22 10.44 23.84
CA ASN A 76 -0.80 10.00 24.79
C ASN A 76 -2.10 9.54 24.09
N HIS A 77 -2.20 9.72 22.78
CA HIS A 77 -3.34 9.25 21.99
C HIS A 77 -2.84 8.75 20.64
N PRO A 78 -2.14 7.60 20.60
CA PRO A 78 -1.60 7.07 19.35
C PRO A 78 -2.75 6.70 18.41
N ARG A 79 -2.58 6.99 17.12
CA ARG A 79 -3.62 6.85 16.10
C ARG A 79 -3.20 5.88 15.02
N LEU A 80 -4.11 5.02 14.62
CA LEU A 80 -3.98 4.27 13.38
C LEU A 80 -4.32 5.21 12.22
N MET A 81 -3.33 5.44 11.36
CA MET A 81 -3.46 6.27 10.17
C MET A 81 -3.68 5.38 8.95
N MET A 82 -4.53 5.83 8.03
CA MET A 82 -4.69 5.28 6.69
C MET A 82 -4.28 6.34 5.67
N GLN A 83 -3.48 5.95 4.68
CA GLN A 83 -3.06 6.83 3.61
C GLN A 83 -3.20 6.14 2.25
N HIS A 84 -4.01 6.74 1.37
CA HIS A 84 -3.97 6.42 -0.06
C HIS A 84 -2.76 7.09 -0.68
N VAL A 85 -2.12 6.42 -1.65
CA VAL A 85 -1.02 7.01 -2.42
C VAL A 85 -1.44 8.35 -3.04
N GLY A 86 -0.54 9.34 -2.96
CA GLY A 86 -0.78 10.70 -3.46
C GLY A 86 -1.71 11.55 -2.60
N ARG A 87 -2.22 11.04 -1.47
CA ARG A 87 -3.11 11.79 -0.56
C ARG A 87 -2.50 11.98 0.82
N LEU A 88 -3.00 12.99 1.52
CA LEU A 88 -2.68 13.19 2.94
C LEU A 88 -3.24 12.03 3.78
N PRO A 89 -2.53 11.62 4.84
CA PRO A 89 -3.01 10.58 5.75
C PRO A 89 -4.24 11.04 6.52
N LEU A 90 -5.13 10.10 6.79
CA LEU A 90 -6.36 10.30 7.57
C LEU A 90 -6.33 9.43 8.82
N ILE A 91 -6.93 9.91 9.90
CA ILE A 91 -7.13 9.13 11.12
C ILE A 91 -8.16 8.04 10.81
N TYR A 92 -7.77 6.78 10.99
CA TYR A 92 -8.65 5.63 10.80
C TYR A 92 -9.26 5.17 12.12
N ALA A 93 -8.46 5.16 13.20
CA ALA A 93 -8.92 4.86 14.54
C ALA A 93 -8.01 5.50 15.60
N ASP A 94 -8.60 5.92 16.72
CA ASP A 94 -7.88 6.46 17.87
C ASP A 94 -7.48 5.36 18.87
N ASN A 95 -6.45 5.66 19.68
CA ASN A 95 -5.93 4.81 20.74
C ASN A 95 -5.48 3.42 20.26
N ILE A 96 -4.90 3.35 19.06
CA ILE A 96 -4.22 2.16 18.55
C ILE A 96 -2.73 2.35 18.78
N SER A 97 -2.14 1.55 19.65
CA SER A 97 -0.73 1.69 20.04
C SER A 97 0.23 0.85 19.24
N ASP A 98 -0.26 -0.23 18.60
CA ASP A 98 0.59 -1.13 17.81
C ASP A 98 -0.18 -1.77 16.66
N LEU A 99 0.52 -1.96 15.54
CA LEU A 99 0.04 -2.65 14.35
C LEU A 99 1.20 -3.43 13.74
N GLN A 100 1.07 -4.75 13.72
CA GLN A 100 2.09 -5.66 13.19
C GLN A 100 1.51 -6.52 12.08
N PHE A 101 2.33 -6.76 11.05
CA PHE A 101 2.00 -7.63 9.93
C PHE A 101 3.02 -8.76 9.87
N GLN A 102 2.52 -9.99 9.85
CA GLN A 102 3.31 -11.18 9.58
C GLN A 102 2.73 -11.92 8.37
N TYR A 103 3.56 -12.69 7.69
CA TYR A 103 3.20 -13.32 6.43
C TYR A 103 3.39 -14.83 6.54
N LEU A 104 2.30 -15.56 6.36
CA LEU A 104 2.36 -17.01 6.17
C LEU A 104 2.75 -17.28 4.72
N LEU A 105 3.87 -17.97 4.53
CA LEU A 105 4.38 -18.34 3.22
C LEU A 105 3.82 -19.69 2.75
N SER A 106 3.97 -19.98 1.46
CA SER A 106 3.60 -21.24 0.82
C SER A 106 4.32 -22.46 1.38
N SER A 107 5.47 -22.26 2.02
CA SER A 107 6.20 -23.30 2.76
C SER A 107 5.60 -23.60 4.14
N GLY A 108 4.63 -22.80 4.61
CA GLY A 108 4.12 -22.83 5.98
C GLY A 108 4.93 -21.98 6.97
N ALA A 109 6.05 -21.37 6.56
CA ALA A 109 6.83 -20.49 7.41
C ALA A 109 6.11 -19.14 7.65
N ILE A 110 6.22 -18.60 8.85
CA ILE A 110 5.74 -17.25 9.20
C ILE A 110 6.95 -16.32 9.29
N VAL A 111 6.88 -15.19 8.59
CA VAL A 111 7.97 -14.20 8.54
C VAL A 111 7.43 -12.78 8.61
N ASP A 112 8.22 -11.85 9.11
CA ASP A 112 7.88 -10.41 9.11
C ASP A 112 8.18 -9.76 7.76
N VAL A 113 9.18 -10.29 7.03
CA VAL A 113 9.57 -9.80 5.70
C VAL A 113 9.61 -10.98 4.72
N PRO A 114 8.64 -11.08 3.78
CA PRO A 114 8.64 -12.15 2.80
C PRO A 114 9.76 -11.93 1.77
N PRO A 115 10.55 -12.96 1.41
CA PRO A 115 11.61 -12.82 0.42
C PRO A 115 11.07 -12.56 -0.99
N LEU A 116 9.89 -13.11 -1.30
CA LEU A 116 9.18 -12.90 -2.57
C LEU A 116 7.67 -12.79 -2.31
N ALA A 117 7.03 -11.78 -2.88
CA ALA A 117 5.59 -11.55 -2.75
C ALA A 117 4.75 -12.78 -3.15
N ARG A 118 5.20 -13.54 -4.17
CA ARG A 118 4.48 -14.74 -4.65
C ARG A 118 4.41 -15.92 -3.69
N MET A 119 5.24 -15.89 -2.66
CA MET A 119 5.25 -16.91 -1.62
C MET A 119 4.18 -16.66 -0.56
N VAL A 120 3.66 -15.44 -0.44
CA VAL A 120 2.66 -15.09 0.58
C VAL A 120 1.35 -15.83 0.30
N ARG A 121 0.77 -16.43 1.35
CA ARG A 121 -0.54 -17.11 1.34
C ARG A 121 -1.53 -16.41 2.26
N GLU A 122 -1.09 -15.99 3.43
CA GLU A 122 -1.90 -15.21 4.37
C GLU A 122 -1.12 -14.03 4.93
N VAL A 123 -1.84 -12.93 5.18
CA VAL A 123 -1.34 -11.82 5.99
C VAL A 123 -2.01 -11.94 7.35
N MET A 124 -1.19 -12.12 8.37
CA MET A 124 -1.59 -12.11 9.77
C MET A 124 -1.42 -10.70 10.30
N ILE A 125 -2.49 -10.16 10.87
CA ILE A 125 -2.58 -8.78 11.33
C ILE A 125 -2.81 -8.84 12.83
N ASN A 126 -1.90 -8.24 13.59
CA ASN A 126 -2.08 -8.05 15.03
C ASN A 126 -2.23 -6.56 15.30
N ILE A 127 -3.30 -6.19 16.00
CA ILE A 127 -3.57 -4.81 16.39
C ILE A 127 -3.70 -4.75 17.90
N THR A 128 -3.03 -3.77 18.53
CA THR A 128 -3.19 -3.49 19.96
C THR A 128 -3.84 -2.14 20.15
N ALA A 129 -5.01 -2.16 20.78
CA ALA A 129 -5.74 -0.98 21.19
C ALA A 129 -5.57 -0.75 22.70
N ARG A 130 -5.76 0.50 23.12
CA ARG A 130 -5.77 0.89 24.53
C ARG A 130 -6.98 1.74 24.87
N THR A 131 -7.35 1.81 26.14
CA THR A 131 -8.37 2.75 26.62
C THR A 131 -7.93 4.19 26.37
N ASN A 132 -8.90 5.12 26.28
CA ASN A 132 -8.58 6.54 26.10
C ASN A 132 -8.01 7.20 27.38
N LYS A 133 -8.20 6.56 28.53
CA LYS A 133 -7.72 7.02 29.83
C LYS A 133 -6.99 5.89 30.54
N PRO A 134 -6.07 6.21 31.47
CA PRO A 134 -5.54 5.24 32.41
C PRO A 134 -6.67 4.51 33.12
N ASP A 135 -6.44 3.23 33.41
CA ASP A 135 -7.35 2.38 34.15
C ASP A 135 -7.03 2.50 35.63
N ASP A 136 -8.00 2.90 36.44
CA ASP A 136 -7.80 3.11 37.88
C ASP A 136 -7.49 1.80 38.63
N GLU A 137 -7.76 0.64 38.03
CA GLU A 137 -7.37 -0.67 38.56
C GLU A 137 -5.85 -0.95 38.43
N PHE A 138 -5.12 -0.18 37.61
CA PHE A 138 -3.68 -0.35 37.37
C PHE A 138 -2.95 0.99 37.46
N ILE A 139 -1.92 1.12 38.32
CA ILE A 139 -1.21 2.38 38.59
C ILE A 139 -0.72 3.04 37.28
N ASN A 140 -1.43 4.08 36.84
CA ASN A 140 -1.13 4.89 35.65
C ASN A 140 -0.95 4.10 34.34
N GLN A 141 -1.58 2.94 34.20
CA GLN A 141 -1.51 2.13 32.99
C GLN A 141 -2.80 2.21 32.20
N TYR A 142 -2.69 2.28 30.87
CA TYR A 142 -3.84 2.12 30.00
C TYR A 142 -4.19 0.63 29.88
N ARG A 143 -5.48 0.28 29.98
CA ARG A 143 -5.92 -1.08 29.71
C ARG A 143 -5.76 -1.36 28.21
N THR A 144 -5.06 -2.43 27.87
CA THR A 144 -4.80 -2.83 26.48
C THR A 144 -5.61 -4.06 26.09
N ARG A 145 -5.92 -4.16 24.80
CA ARG A 145 -6.43 -5.39 24.18
C ARG A 145 -5.78 -5.58 22.83
N SER A 146 -5.33 -6.81 22.58
CA SER A 146 -4.81 -7.20 21.28
C SER A 146 -5.80 -8.11 20.56
N LEU A 147 -5.96 -7.90 19.26
CA LEU A 147 -6.76 -8.72 18.38
C LEU A 147 -5.88 -9.18 17.23
N GLN A 148 -5.95 -10.47 16.94
CA GLN A 148 -5.28 -11.07 15.81
C GLN A 148 -6.31 -11.56 14.80
N THR A 149 -6.08 -11.25 13.53
CA THR A 149 -6.86 -11.78 12.41
C THR A 149 -5.91 -12.19 11.28
N SER A 150 -6.37 -13.06 10.38
CA SER A 150 -5.63 -13.38 9.17
C SER A 150 -6.52 -13.29 7.94
N VAL A 151 -5.90 -12.91 6.82
CA VAL A 151 -6.57 -12.79 5.53
C VAL A 151 -5.77 -13.58 4.49
N LYS A 152 -6.45 -14.52 3.83
CA LYS A 152 -5.90 -15.25 2.68
C LYS A 152 -5.74 -14.31 1.49
N VAL A 153 -4.55 -14.29 0.91
CA VAL A 153 -4.24 -13.48 -0.27
C VAL A 153 -4.39 -14.32 -1.52
N ARG A 154 -5.43 -14.05 -2.32
CA ARG A 154 -5.78 -14.87 -3.49
C ARG A 154 -4.99 -14.52 -4.76
N ASN A 155 -4.38 -13.33 -4.80
CA ASN A 155 -3.87 -12.76 -6.05
C ASN A 155 -2.34 -12.64 -6.13
N LEU A 156 -1.60 -13.14 -5.13
CA LEU A 156 -0.13 -13.07 -5.12
C LEU A 156 0.56 -14.35 -5.61
N GLY A 157 -0.12 -15.49 -5.65
CA GLY A 157 0.42 -16.75 -6.16
C GLY A 157 -0.60 -17.51 -7.00
N ILE A 158 -0.11 -18.40 -7.88
CA ILE A 158 -0.94 -19.45 -8.46
C ILE A 158 -1.29 -20.39 -7.31
N ASN A 159 -2.58 -20.48 -6.97
CA ASN A 159 -3.07 -21.48 -6.02
C ASN A 159 -2.96 -22.89 -6.60
#